data_AF-A0A7J6SWM7-F1
#
_entry.id   AF-A0A7J6SWM7-F1
#
_cell.length_a   1.000
_cell.length_b   1.000
_cell.length_c   1.000
_cell.angle_alpha   90.00
_cell.angle_beta   90.00
_cell.angle_gamma   90.00
#
_symmetry.space_group_name_H-M   'P 1'
#
loop_
_entity.id
_entity.type
_entity.pdbx_description
1 polymer ?
#
loop_
_entity_poly.entity_id
_entity_poly.type
_entity_poly.pdbx_seq_one_letter_code
_entity_poly.pdbx_strand_id
1 'polypeptide(L)'
;QEPAEVPVRKCTGRIVCTNSTIQGMNTKFMDEIEQGDTILVHHPQSLQIEERQVVSVLSSRSLVVSDPFSQDFVTTTEFHVRKDGEVLRRKVEVKMKLKKEEIDEDGNTEGQGSVEELIDKELQKKFKKKQQNLFTYVERHGAFGYKAHSEKVGKNVTKEDMLDMRVKKVHDKYC
;
A
#
# COMPACT_ATOMS: atom_id res chain seq x y z
N GLN A 1 14.35 3.18 -16.72
CA GLN A 1 13.07 2.76 -17.30
C GLN A 1 11.99 3.57 -16.63
N GLU A 2 11.45 4.55 -17.34
CA GLU A 2 10.22 5.23 -16.91
C GLU A 2 9.11 4.18 -16.80
N PRO A 3 8.29 4.19 -15.73
CA PRO A 3 7.21 3.24 -15.60
C PRO A 3 6.22 3.48 -16.75
N ALA A 4 5.87 2.42 -17.48
CA ALA A 4 4.78 2.47 -18.45
C ALA A 4 3.56 3.14 -17.81
N GLU A 5 3.09 4.24 -18.38
CA GLU A 5 1.94 4.98 -17.86
C GLU A 5 0.70 4.08 -17.92
N VAL A 6 0.33 3.54 -16.77
CA VAL A 6 -0.90 2.76 -16.65
C VAL A 6 -2.08 3.74 -16.70
N PRO A 7 -3.03 3.57 -17.64
CA PRO A 7 -4.11 4.52 -17.81
C PRO A 7 -4.99 4.56 -16.56
N VAL A 8 -5.28 5.77 -16.10
CA VAL A 8 -6.21 6.03 -15.00
C VAL A 8 -7.63 6.05 -15.57
N ARG A 9 -8.53 5.24 -15.01
CA ARG A 9 -9.93 5.14 -15.44
C ARG A 9 -10.85 5.71 -14.36
N LYS A 10 -11.88 6.45 -14.78
CA LYS A 10 -12.97 6.86 -13.89
C LYS A 10 -13.88 5.65 -13.64
N CYS A 11 -14.14 5.37 -12.37
CA CYS A 11 -15.02 4.27 -11.97
C CYS A 11 -16.45 4.73 -11.74
N THR A 12 -17.36 3.76 -11.70
CA THR A 12 -18.79 4.01 -11.48
C THR A 12 -19.08 4.15 -9.98
N GLY A 13 -19.98 5.08 -9.66
CA GLY A 13 -20.46 5.28 -8.29
C GLY A 13 -19.60 6.25 -7.49
N ARG A 14 -19.77 6.21 -6.18
CA ARG A 14 -19.06 7.06 -5.23
C ARG A 14 -18.62 6.26 -4.04
N ILE A 15 -17.58 6.74 -3.37
CA ILE A 15 -17.00 6.03 -2.24
C ILE A 15 -16.93 6.90 -0.99
N VAL A 16 -16.93 6.21 0.14
CA VAL A 16 -16.72 6.71 1.49
C VAL A 16 -15.63 5.85 2.08
N CYS A 17 -14.73 6.44 2.87
CA CYS A 17 -13.68 5.68 3.53
C CYS A 17 -13.74 5.86 5.04
N THR A 18 -13.53 4.75 5.74
CA THR A 18 -13.35 4.70 7.19
C THR A 18 -12.15 3.80 7.47
N ASN A 19 -11.08 4.38 8.02
CA ASN A 19 -9.80 3.72 8.20
C ASN A 19 -9.27 3.12 6.87
N SER A 20 -9.11 1.79 6.83
CA SER A 20 -8.62 1.04 5.67
C SER A 20 -9.74 0.42 4.82
N THR A 21 -11.00 0.64 5.20
CA THR A 21 -12.14 0.06 4.49
C THR A 21 -12.83 1.15 3.67
N ILE A 22 -13.03 0.86 2.38
CA ILE A 22 -13.78 1.72 1.47
C ILE A 22 -15.16 1.12 1.27
N GLN A 23 -16.19 1.94 1.49
CA GLN A 23 -17.57 1.63 1.20
C GLN A 23 -18.04 2.37 -0.06
N GLY A 24 -18.68 1.63 -0.95
CA GLY A 24 -19.16 2.10 -2.24
C GLY A 24 -20.67 2.27 -2.29
N MET A 25 -21.09 3.38 -2.89
CA MET A 25 -22.48 3.68 -3.23
C MET A 25 -22.63 3.65 -4.75
N ASN A 26 -23.49 2.76 -5.25
CA ASN A 26 -23.70 2.51 -6.69
C ASN A 26 -22.41 2.13 -7.43
N THR A 27 -21.49 1.46 -6.73
CA THR A 27 -20.22 0.97 -7.27
C THR A 27 -20.37 -0.47 -7.79
N LYS A 28 -19.49 -0.84 -8.71
CA LYS A 28 -19.36 -2.22 -9.22
C LYS A 28 -17.94 -2.74 -8.98
N PHE A 29 -17.50 -2.75 -7.72
CA PHE A 29 -16.10 -3.06 -7.40
C PHE A 29 -15.63 -4.42 -7.91
N MET A 30 -16.48 -5.45 -7.87
CA MET A 30 -16.13 -6.79 -8.35
C MET A 30 -15.88 -6.85 -9.87
N ASP A 31 -16.50 -5.95 -10.64
CA ASP A 31 -16.34 -5.91 -12.10
C ASP A 31 -15.24 -4.93 -12.52
N GLU A 32 -15.11 -3.82 -11.80
CA GLU A 32 -14.27 -2.70 -12.19
C GLU A 32 -12.90 -2.68 -11.51
N ILE A 33 -12.69 -3.44 -10.43
CA ILE A 33 -11.49 -3.37 -9.58
C ILE A 33 -10.96 -4.77 -9.29
N GLU A 34 -9.66 -4.95 -9.41
CA GLU A 34 -8.97 -6.18 -9.04
C GLU A 34 -7.99 -5.96 -7.88
N GLN A 35 -7.57 -7.05 -7.25
CA GLN A 35 -6.55 -7.01 -6.21
C GLN A 35 -5.23 -6.42 -6.75
N GLY A 36 -4.63 -5.50 -6.01
CA GLY A 36 -3.38 -4.84 -6.37
C GLY A 36 -3.54 -3.59 -7.25
N ASP A 37 -4.75 -3.25 -7.69
CA ASP A 37 -5.06 -1.96 -8.34
C ASP A 37 -4.80 -0.78 -7.39
N THR A 38 -4.55 0.40 -7.96
CA THR A 38 -4.40 1.63 -7.17
C THR A 38 -5.64 2.50 -7.32
N ILE A 39 -6.25 2.88 -6.20
CA ILE A 39 -7.36 3.83 -6.14
C ILE A 39 -6.78 5.22 -5.92
N LEU A 40 -7.25 6.17 -6.71
CA LEU A 40 -6.93 7.58 -6.62
C LEU A 40 -8.20 8.34 -6.18
N VAL A 41 -8.10 9.04 -5.06
CA VAL A 41 -9.19 9.83 -4.50
C VAL A 41 -8.73 11.28 -4.35
N HIS A 42 -9.58 12.20 -4.79
CA HIS A 42 -9.43 13.61 -4.47
C HIS A 42 -10.08 13.87 -3.13
N HIS A 43 -9.29 14.04 -2.08
CA HIS A 43 -9.85 14.21 -0.76
C HIS A 43 -10.64 15.53 -0.68
N PRO A 44 -11.90 15.51 -0.21
CA PRO A 44 -12.79 16.67 -0.30
C PRO A 44 -12.32 17.86 0.53
N GLN A 45 -11.56 17.63 1.60
CA GLN A 45 -11.10 18.69 2.50
C GLN A 45 -9.62 19.08 2.29
N SER A 46 -8.76 18.13 1.91
CA SER A 46 -7.32 18.41 1.80
C SER A 46 -6.92 18.83 0.39
N LEU A 47 -7.82 18.63 -0.59
CA LEU A 47 -7.62 18.86 -2.03
C LEU A 47 -6.42 18.09 -2.61
N GLN A 48 -5.81 17.21 -1.82
CA GLN A 48 -4.71 16.36 -2.24
C GLN A 48 -5.26 15.13 -2.95
N ILE A 49 -4.49 14.67 -3.93
CA ILE A 49 -4.73 13.39 -4.58
C ILE A 49 -4.03 12.33 -3.74
N GLU A 50 -4.81 11.44 -3.15
CA GLU A 50 -4.28 10.32 -2.40
C GLU A 50 -4.41 9.03 -3.21
N GLU A 51 -3.31 8.28 -3.26
CA GLU A 51 -3.24 7.00 -3.94
C GLU A 51 -3.12 5.87 -2.92
N ARG A 52 -4.01 4.88 -2.99
CA ARG A 52 -3.99 3.70 -2.11
C ARG A 52 -4.12 2.42 -2.90
N GLN A 53 -3.35 1.40 -2.51
CA GLN A 53 -3.39 0.11 -3.17
C GLN A 53 -4.49 -0.78 -2.58
N VAL A 54 -5.25 -1.44 -3.45
CA VAL A 54 -6.30 -2.38 -3.09
C VAL A 54 -5.68 -3.69 -2.62
N VAL A 55 -5.99 -4.07 -1.38
CA VAL A 55 -5.55 -5.33 -0.77
C VAL A 55 -6.53 -6.44 -1.09
N SER A 56 -7.82 -6.18 -0.99
CA SER A 56 -8.86 -7.15 -1.30
C SER A 56 -10.18 -6.46 -1.64
N VAL A 57 -10.96 -7.09 -2.51
CA VAL A 57 -12.34 -6.66 -2.85
C VAL A 57 -13.29 -7.63 -2.16
N LEU A 58 -14.08 -7.14 -1.20
CA LEU A 58 -14.97 -7.98 -0.40
C LEU A 58 -16.34 -8.16 -1.08
N SER A 59 -16.87 -7.09 -1.66
CA SER A 59 -18.15 -7.08 -2.36
C SER A 59 -18.17 -5.96 -3.41
N SER A 60 -19.24 -5.89 -4.21
CA SER A 60 -19.47 -4.76 -5.13
C SER A 60 -19.54 -3.40 -4.43
N ARG A 61 -19.71 -3.38 -3.09
CA ARG A 61 -19.84 -2.17 -2.26
C ARG A 61 -18.76 -2.03 -1.20
N SER A 62 -17.82 -2.97 -1.07
CA SER A 62 -16.80 -2.90 -0.03
C SER A 62 -15.47 -3.47 -0.48
N LEU A 63 -14.40 -2.76 -0.19
CA LEU A 63 -13.03 -3.19 -0.43
C LEU A 63 -12.10 -2.69 0.67
N VAL A 64 -10.92 -3.30 0.77
CA VAL A 64 -9.89 -2.96 1.75
C VAL A 64 -8.67 -2.42 1.04
N VAL A 65 -8.14 -1.31 1.54
CA VAL A 65 -6.90 -0.68 1.07
C VAL A 65 -5.75 -0.92 2.04
N SER A 66 -4.53 -0.75 1.54
CA SER A 66 -3.31 -1.07 2.27
C SER A 66 -3.07 -0.19 3.49
N ASP A 67 -3.18 1.11 3.28
CA ASP A 67 -2.97 2.15 4.28
C ASP A 67 -4.25 2.98 4.33
N PRO A 68 -4.68 3.44 5.52
CA PRO A 68 -5.76 4.41 5.60
C PRO A 68 -5.39 5.71 4.88
N PHE A 69 -6.40 6.45 4.45
CA PHE A 69 -6.22 7.81 3.94
C PHE A 69 -5.80 8.75 5.07
N SER A 70 -5.27 9.93 4.73
CA SER A 70 -4.84 10.91 5.75
C SER A 70 -5.99 11.35 6.65
N GLN A 71 -7.20 11.40 6.09
CA GLN A 71 -8.44 11.69 6.78
C GLN A 71 -9.55 10.80 6.21
N ASP A 72 -10.46 10.40 7.08
CA ASP A 72 -11.68 9.72 6.66
C ASP A 72 -12.60 10.72 5.97
N PHE A 73 -13.16 10.32 4.82
CA PHE A 73 -14.15 11.12 4.11
C PHE A 73 -15.51 10.44 4.19
N VAL A 74 -16.41 11.06 4.97
CA VAL A 74 -17.81 10.63 5.13
C VAL A 74 -18.69 11.04 3.95
N THR A 75 -18.25 12.02 3.17
CA THR A 75 -18.96 12.49 1.98
C THR A 75 -18.64 11.59 0.80
N THR A 76 -19.69 11.21 0.06
CA THR A 76 -19.57 10.43 -1.17
C THR A 76 -18.66 11.15 -2.18
N THR A 77 -17.51 10.56 -2.48
CA THR A 77 -16.49 11.17 -3.33
C THR A 77 -16.30 10.32 -4.59
N GLU A 78 -16.04 10.96 -5.72
CA GLU A 78 -15.67 10.25 -6.95
C GLU A 78 -14.24 9.72 -6.85
N PHE A 79 -13.96 8.62 -7.53
CA PHE A 79 -12.65 7.99 -7.49
C PHE A 79 -12.24 7.49 -8.86
N HIS A 80 -10.94 7.36 -9.03
CA HIS A 80 -10.33 6.79 -10.21
C HIS A 80 -9.52 5.56 -9.83
N VAL A 81 -9.34 4.66 -10.79
CA VAL A 81 -8.57 3.44 -10.62
C VAL A 81 -7.47 3.39 -11.67
N ARG A 82 -6.25 3.13 -11.22
CA ARG A 82 -5.12 2.76 -12.05
C ARG A 82 -4.96 1.25 -12.00
N LYS A 83 -4.97 0.62 -13.17
CA LYS A 83 -4.95 -0.85 -13.36
C LYS A 83 -3.57 -1.47 -13.14
N ASP A 84 -2.99 -1.18 -11.98
CA ASP A 84 -1.69 -1.72 -11.56
C ASP A 84 -1.78 -3.22 -11.20
N GLY A 85 -2.97 -3.70 -10.83
CA GLY A 85 -3.23 -5.11 -10.49
C GLY A 85 -3.02 -6.03 -11.69
N GLU A 86 -3.52 -5.65 -12.87
CA GLU A 86 -3.37 -6.44 -14.09
C GLU A 86 -1.88 -6.61 -14.47
N VAL A 87 -1.10 -5.53 -14.35
CA VAL A 87 0.35 -5.56 -14.60
C VAL A 87 1.06 -6.48 -13.60
N LEU A 88 0.63 -6.46 -12.34
CA LEU A 88 1.16 -7.34 -11.30
C LEU A 88 0.81 -8.81 -11.57
N ARG A 89 -0.45 -9.10 -11.92
CA ARG A 89 -0.94 -10.44 -12.27
C ARG A 89 -0.15 -11.02 -13.44
N ARG A 90 0.01 -10.26 -14.53
CA ARG A 90 0.82 -10.69 -15.69
C ARG A 90 2.27 -10.98 -15.32
N LYS A 91 2.88 -10.17 -14.44
CA LYS A 91 4.25 -10.43 -13.95
C LYS A 91 4.34 -11.70 -13.11
N VAL A 92 3.34 -11.99 -12.28
CA VAL A 92 3.29 -13.21 -11.46
C VAL A 92 3.10 -14.44 -12.35
N GLU A 93 2.19 -14.40 -13.32
CA GLU A 93 1.95 -15.49 -14.27
C GLU A 93 3.20 -15.83 -15.10
N VAL A 94 3.92 -14.82 -15.61
CA VAL A 94 5.18 -15.05 -16.35
C VAL A 94 6.24 -15.70 -15.46
N LYS A 95 6.41 -15.23 -14.22
CA LYS A 95 7.33 -15.84 -13.25
C LYS A 95 6.95 -17.29 -12.92
N MET A 96 5.66 -17.59 -12.86
CA MET A 96 5.17 -18.93 -12.59
C MET A 96 5.46 -19.87 -13.76
N LYS A 97 5.26 -19.43 -15.01
CA LYS A 97 5.61 -20.21 -16.20
C LYS A 97 7.11 -20.52 -16.27
N LEU A 98 7.95 -19.50 -16.09
CA LEU A 98 9.41 -19.66 -16.09
C LEU A 98 9.88 -20.63 -14.99
N LYS A 99 9.36 -20.47 -13.76
CA LYS A 99 9.70 -21.42 -12.68
C LYS A 99 9.24 -22.84 -12.98
N LYS A 100 8.08 -23.01 -13.60
CA LYS A 100 7.58 -24.34 -13.95
C LYS A 100 8.48 -25.04 -14.98
N GLU A 101 9.03 -24.29 -15.92
CA GLU A 101 10.01 -24.79 -16.89
C GLU A 101 11.38 -25.12 -16.26
N GLU A 102 11.75 -24.48 -15.15
CA GLU A 102 13.00 -24.77 -14.40
C GLU A 102 12.89 -25.95 -13.41
N ILE A 103 11.69 -26.44 -13.08
CA ILE A 103 11.44 -27.43 -12.00
C ILE A 103 11.49 -28.89 -12.49
N ASP A 104 11.67 -29.14 -13.79
CA ASP A 104 11.58 -30.49 -14.37
C ASP A 104 12.80 -31.43 -14.11
N GLU A 105 13.80 -31.07 -13.29
CA GLU A 105 14.96 -31.95 -13.00
C GLU A 105 15.12 -32.43 -11.52
N ASP A 106 14.46 -31.83 -10.51
CA ASP A 106 14.81 -32.10 -9.10
C ASP A 106 13.61 -32.37 -8.15
N GLY A 107 12.48 -32.86 -8.66
CA GLY A 107 11.51 -33.68 -7.91
C GLY A 107 10.90 -33.13 -6.61
N ASN A 108 11.09 -31.85 -6.24
CA ASN A 108 10.55 -31.28 -5.01
C ASN A 108 9.38 -30.35 -5.30
N THR A 109 8.15 -30.85 -5.13
CA THR A 109 6.91 -30.12 -5.41
C THR A 109 6.44 -29.35 -4.17
N GLU A 110 7.09 -28.24 -3.84
CA GLU A 110 6.60 -27.29 -2.83
C GLU A 110 6.31 -25.92 -3.48
N GLY A 111 5.14 -25.78 -4.10
CA GLY A 111 4.81 -24.50 -4.76
C GLY A 111 3.46 -24.37 -5.43
N GLN A 112 2.45 -25.17 -5.07
CA GLN A 112 1.09 -25.03 -5.61
C GLN A 112 0.28 -23.99 -4.82
N GLY A 113 0.62 -22.71 -4.97
CA GLY A 113 -0.30 -21.63 -4.63
C GLY A 113 -1.12 -21.24 -5.86
N SER A 114 -2.37 -20.83 -5.67
CA SER A 114 -3.15 -20.18 -6.74
C SER A 114 -2.48 -18.86 -7.16
N VAL A 115 -2.82 -18.35 -8.35
CA VAL A 115 -2.27 -17.07 -8.85
C VAL A 115 -2.59 -15.94 -7.87
N GLU A 116 -3.79 -15.97 -7.30
CA GLU A 116 -4.30 -15.04 -6.30
C GLU A 116 -3.45 -15.06 -5.02
N GLU A 117 -3.09 -16.25 -4.54
CA GLU A 117 -2.28 -16.40 -3.31
C GLU A 117 -0.84 -15.89 -3.50
N LEU A 118 -0.29 -16.02 -4.71
CA LEU A 118 1.01 -15.45 -5.06
C LEU A 118 0.97 -13.92 -5.17
N ILE A 119 -0.11 -13.37 -5.71
CA ILE A 119 -0.35 -11.92 -5.75
C ILE A 119 -0.42 -11.38 -4.32
N ASP A 120 -1.19 -12.03 -3.44
CA ASP A 120 -1.30 -11.62 -2.04
C ASP A 120 0.06 -11.66 -1.33
N LYS A 121 0.85 -12.74 -1.52
CA LYS A 121 2.23 -12.84 -0.98
C LYS A 121 3.14 -11.72 -1.50
N GLU A 122 3.05 -11.35 -2.77
CA GLU A 122 3.87 -10.27 -3.34
C GLU A 122 3.43 -8.89 -2.82
N LEU A 123 2.12 -8.65 -2.68
CA LEU A 123 1.57 -7.45 -2.07
C LEU A 123 1.99 -7.31 -0.61
N GLN A 124 1.84 -8.37 0.19
CA GLN A 124 2.30 -8.40 1.58
C GLN A 124 3.81 -8.14 1.70
N LYS A 125 4.64 -8.69 0.80
CA LYS A 125 6.08 -8.40 0.76
C LYS A 125 6.35 -6.93 0.47
N LYS A 126 5.60 -6.31 -0.47
CA LYS A 126 5.72 -4.87 -0.75
C LYS A 126 5.31 -4.03 0.46
N PHE A 127 4.23 -4.37 1.14
CA PHE A 127 3.82 -3.66 2.36
C PHE A 127 4.84 -3.79 3.49
N LYS A 128 5.37 -4.99 3.75
CA LYS A 128 6.45 -5.19 4.72
C LYS A 128 7.71 -4.40 4.37
N LYS A 129 8.04 -4.26 3.07
CA LYS A 129 9.15 -3.40 2.62
C LYS A 129 8.86 -1.92 2.79
N LYS A 130 7.60 -1.48 2.71
CA LYS A 130 7.19 -0.08 2.88
C LYS A 130 7.13 0.33 4.35
N GLN A 131 6.69 -0.58 5.23
CA GLN A 131 6.78 -0.46 6.69
C GLN A 131 8.19 -0.79 7.21
N GLN A 132 9.23 -0.23 6.59
CA GLN A 132 10.54 -0.25 7.21
C GLN A 132 10.46 0.50 8.54
N ASN A 133 11.10 -0.03 9.58
CA ASN A 133 11.28 0.65 10.85
C ASN A 133 12.00 1.97 10.57
N LEU A 134 11.23 3.06 10.52
CA LEU A 134 11.73 4.40 10.34
C LEU A 134 11.69 5.07 11.71
N PHE A 135 12.85 5.25 12.31
CA PHE A 135 12.98 6.01 13.54
C PHE A 135 12.96 7.49 13.19
N THR A 136 12.04 8.23 13.79
CA THR A 136 11.89 9.66 13.55
C THR A 136 12.06 10.45 14.83
N TYR A 137 12.84 11.52 14.76
CA TYR A 137 13.09 12.43 15.88
C TYR A 137 13.17 13.86 15.36
N VAL A 138 13.00 14.85 16.24
CA VAL A 138 12.86 16.26 15.88
C VAL A 138 13.91 17.08 16.60
N GLU A 139 14.90 17.59 15.88
CA GLU A 139 15.96 18.43 16.45
C GLU A 139 15.69 19.92 16.22
N ARG A 140 16.21 20.76 17.12
CA ARG A 140 16.16 22.21 16.95
C ARG A 140 17.09 22.60 15.79
N HIS A 141 16.54 23.28 14.80
CA HIS A 141 17.26 23.76 13.64
C HIS A 141 17.27 25.30 13.63
N GLY A 142 18.44 25.88 13.94
CA GLY A 142 18.63 27.32 14.01
C GLY A 142 17.92 27.97 15.21
N ALA A 143 17.77 29.30 15.16
CA ALA A 143 17.29 30.08 16.30
C ALA A 143 15.81 29.83 16.66
N PHE A 144 14.96 29.51 15.67
CA PHE A 144 13.49 29.47 15.85
C PHE A 144 12.78 28.25 15.25
N GLY A 145 13.50 27.27 14.71
CA GLY A 145 12.90 26.14 13.98
C GLY A 145 13.16 24.78 14.60
N TYR A 146 12.31 23.81 14.23
CA TYR A 146 12.53 22.39 14.46
C TYR A 146 12.55 21.67 13.11
N LYS A 147 13.37 20.63 12.98
CA LYS A 147 13.45 19.81 11.78
C LYS A 147 13.27 18.34 12.14
N ALA A 148 12.41 17.65 11.39
CA ALA A 148 12.24 16.21 11.51
C ALA A 148 13.37 15.48 10.78
N HIS A 149 13.98 14.51 11.46
CA HIS A 149 14.97 13.60 10.94
C HIS A 149 14.38 12.18 10.93
N SER A 150 14.70 11.41 9.89
CA SER A 150 14.20 10.06 9.70
C SER A 150 15.36 9.12 9.38
N GLU A 151 15.59 8.16 10.26
CA GLU A 151 16.67 7.18 10.15
C GLU A 151 16.07 5.79 9.92
N LYS A 152 16.62 5.06 8.95
CA LYS A 152 16.21 3.67 8.69
C LYS A 152 16.86 2.78 9.74
N VAL A 153 16.04 2.08 10.51
CA VAL A 153 16.52 1.13 11.53
C VAL A 153 16.44 -0.31 11.04
N GLY A 154 17.19 -1.18 11.71
CA GLY A 154 17.20 -2.61 11.41
C GLY A 154 15.81 -3.26 11.53
N LYS A 155 15.62 -4.35 10.77
CA LYS A 155 14.34 -5.10 10.72
C LYS A 155 13.94 -5.72 12.07
N ASN A 156 14.88 -5.94 12.98
CA ASN A 156 14.66 -6.60 14.27
C ASN A 156 14.51 -5.61 15.44
N VAL A 157 14.42 -4.30 15.17
CA VAL A 157 14.26 -3.30 16.22
C VAL A 157 12.80 -3.25 16.65
N THR A 158 12.54 -3.45 17.93
CA THR A 158 11.19 -3.38 18.52
C THR A 158 10.77 -1.94 18.77
N LYS A 159 9.50 -1.72 19.13
CA LYS A 159 9.01 -0.38 19.51
C LYS A 159 9.66 0.14 20.78
N GLU A 160 9.99 -0.75 21.71
CA GLU A 160 10.72 -0.40 22.95
C GLU A 160 12.15 0.03 22.63
N ASP A 161 12.85 -0.70 21.76
CA ASP A 161 14.19 -0.31 21.29
C ASP A 161 14.18 1.05 20.58
N MET A 162 13.13 1.36 19.80
CA MET A 162 12.97 2.67 19.16
C MET A 162 12.76 3.79 20.18
N LEU A 163 12.10 3.52 21.31
CA LEU A 163 11.95 4.49 22.41
C LEU A 163 13.30 4.72 23.10
N ASP A 164 14.06 3.66 23.37
CA ASP A 164 15.40 3.78 23.96
C ASP A 164 16.37 4.54 23.04
N MET A 165 16.29 4.30 21.72
CA MET A 165 17.04 5.08 20.74
C MET A 165 16.65 6.56 20.78
N ARG A 166 15.38 6.88 21.05
CA ARG A 166 14.88 8.24 21.19
C ARG A 166 15.41 8.93 22.44
N VAL A 167 15.36 8.27 23.59
CA VAL A 167 15.87 8.80 24.86
C VAL A 167 17.36 9.14 24.76
N LYS A 168 18.12 8.37 23.96
CA LYS A 168 19.54 8.64 23.70
C LYS A 168 19.79 9.88 22.83
N LYS A 169 18.78 10.41 22.12
CA LYS A 169 18.88 11.65 21.32
C LYS A 169 18.59 12.86 22.21
N VAL A 170 19.62 13.36 22.88
CA VAL A 170 19.58 14.51 23.81
C VAL A 170 19.00 15.80 23.21
N HIS A 171 19.04 15.95 21.88
CA HIS A 171 18.54 17.12 21.18
C HIS A 171 17.16 16.92 20.53
N ASP A 172 16.53 15.76 20.72
CA ASP A 172 15.14 15.57 20.32
C ASP A 172 14.23 16.46 21.15
N LYS A 173 13.24 17.07 20.52
CA LYS A 173 12.27 17.95 21.17
C LYS A 173 11.46 17.26 22.28
N TYR A 174 11.30 15.94 22.17
CA TYR A 174 10.36 15.16 22.98
C TYR A 174 11.01 14.25 24.03
N CYS A 175 12.33 14.26 24.14
CA CYS A 175 13.11 13.55 25.16
C CYS A 175 13.94 14.56 25.96
#